data_AF-A0A3D3R6P0-F1
#
_entry.id   AF-A0A3D3R6P0-F1
#
_cell.length_a   1.000
_cell.length_b   1.000
_cell.length_c   1.000
_cell.angle_alpha   90.00
_cell.angle_beta   90.00
_cell.angle_gamma   90.00
#
_symmetry.space_group_name_H-M   'P 1'
#
loop_
_entity.id
_entity.type
_entity.pdbx_description
1 polymer ?
#
loop_
_entity_poly.entity_id
_entity_poly.type
_entity_poly.pdbx_seq_one_letter_code
_entity_poly.pdbx_strand_id
1 'polypeptide(L)'
;MRYHSRQLFAFCLVLTGLTTSYVEADEPEGDNQPVVTFSTELNLGQDVGQNFGSLFELRDQSGAVIAGAGFMEVYNTRFRGDRHTLQFYVKPTQDSQQYQTERLPHPDLGCGIYLMDLNQTISAWGGDRTESLRTWSPKVADWSAAHSPETGPLRSGDGQMRIGDGLLTFCSSTATYNDRVILNPPKVGRYYNFYYANGFLCFYYGNRSEQGGFTRVMACPWTPADQGPVDLTKAISIECKYVGATPFAWGQFQKELLTVSNYGGVYAFDGKQWRTVKEASKKYSYQVYSMLNFRDRLLLAQYPSGELFEYRGGTEIKQLHGWPPRLPEVSPSAREAQTLAIYRGDLFAGVWPWGELWRYNEDENRWHSHGRMFSHPVAHKRTVHPYEEDAKAHKLVLNHWGQRVTGLVPLGDSLMVSTSTKGTYPWLEKYTFLTDDQRREYGSVLN
;
A
#
# COMPACT_ATOMS: atom_id res chain seq x y z
N MET A 1 34.67 -7.41 43.13
CA MET A 1 34.73 -6.95 41.73
C MET A 1 33.61 -7.68 40.99
N ARG A 2 32.51 -6.99 40.67
CA ARG A 2 31.26 -7.52 40.07
C ARG A 2 31.18 -7.14 38.59
N TYR A 3 30.29 -7.86 37.88
CA TYR A 3 29.75 -7.66 36.52
C TYR A 3 30.56 -8.30 35.37
N HIS A 4 29.98 -8.95 34.36
CA HIS A 4 28.67 -9.60 34.13
C HIS A 4 28.86 -10.44 32.84
N SER A 5 28.48 -11.71 32.86
CA SER A 5 28.46 -12.57 31.66
C SER A 5 27.25 -12.23 30.79
N ARG A 6 27.49 -11.93 29.50
CA ARG A 6 26.44 -11.81 28.50
C ARG A 6 25.94 -13.21 28.12
N GLN A 7 24.69 -13.50 28.44
CA GLN A 7 23.97 -14.64 27.84
C GLN A 7 23.64 -14.31 26.39
N LEU A 8 24.23 -15.05 25.46
CA LEU A 8 23.70 -15.19 24.11
C LEU A 8 22.54 -16.19 24.17
N PHE A 9 21.34 -15.74 23.82
CA PHE A 9 20.23 -16.63 23.49
C PHE A 9 20.54 -17.28 22.14
N ALA A 10 20.99 -18.53 22.17
CA ALA A 10 20.99 -19.40 21.00
C ALA A 10 19.55 -19.89 20.80
N PHE A 11 18.91 -19.48 19.69
CA PHE A 11 17.70 -20.12 19.21
C PHE A 11 18.06 -21.52 18.72
N CYS A 12 17.70 -22.55 19.49
CA CYS A 12 17.74 -23.94 19.02
C CYS A 12 16.51 -24.19 18.15
N LEU A 13 16.74 -24.44 16.87
CA LEU A 13 15.75 -25.03 15.97
C LEU A 13 15.60 -26.49 16.42
N VAL A 14 14.48 -26.82 17.08
CA VAL A 14 14.18 -28.20 17.45
C VAL A 14 13.39 -28.83 16.31
N LEU A 15 14.06 -29.68 15.54
CA LEU A 15 13.43 -30.64 14.61
C LEU A 15 12.89 -31.80 15.45
N THR A 16 11.59 -31.82 15.72
CA THR A 16 10.89 -33.01 16.23
C THR A 16 10.10 -33.66 15.09
N GLY A 17 10.32 -34.96 14.88
CA GLY A 17 9.60 -35.77 13.90
C GLY A 17 8.50 -36.65 14.51
N LEU A 18 7.53 -36.99 13.61
CA LEU A 18 6.57 -38.12 13.60
C LEU A 18 5.40 -38.04 14.63
N THR A 19 4.11 -38.29 14.35
CA THR A 19 3.36 -38.92 13.22
C THR A 19 1.82 -38.68 13.35
N THR A 20 1.12 -38.63 12.19
CA THR A 20 -0.28 -39.09 11.85
C THR A 20 -1.52 -38.40 12.47
N SER A 21 -2.66 -38.11 11.79
CA SER A 21 -3.16 -38.38 10.42
C SER A 21 -4.57 -37.74 10.14
N TYR A 22 -4.96 -37.68 8.85
CA TYR A 22 -6.28 -37.46 8.18
C TYR A 22 -6.92 -36.05 8.16
N VAL A 23 -7.42 -35.50 7.04
CA VAL A 23 -8.26 -36.10 5.96
C VAL A 23 -7.79 -35.70 4.55
N GLU A 24 -7.65 -36.69 3.65
CA GLU A 24 -7.46 -36.53 2.21
C GLU A 24 -8.75 -36.04 1.53
N ALA A 25 -8.62 -35.03 0.68
CA ALA A 25 -9.53 -34.82 -0.44
C ALA A 25 -8.93 -35.57 -1.63
N ASP A 26 -9.73 -36.47 -2.24
CA ASP A 26 -9.37 -37.22 -3.44
C ASP A 26 -8.98 -36.26 -4.59
N GLU A 27 -7.67 -36.12 -4.84
CA GLU A 27 -7.15 -35.66 -6.13
C GLU A 27 -6.76 -36.88 -6.98
N PRO A 28 -6.96 -36.83 -8.30
CA PRO A 28 -6.77 -38.00 -9.17
C PRO A 28 -5.30 -38.43 -9.19
N GLU A 29 -5.06 -39.73 -9.01
CA GLU A 29 -3.76 -40.40 -9.10
C GLU A 29 -3.09 -40.18 -10.47
N GLY A 30 -2.38 -39.08 -10.61
CA GLY A 30 -1.22 -38.96 -11.46
C GLY A 30 0.03 -39.11 -10.59
N ASP A 31 1.04 -39.81 -11.08
CA ASP A 31 2.30 -40.18 -10.43
C ASP A 31 3.21 -38.97 -10.06
N ASN A 32 2.66 -37.98 -9.36
CA ASN A 32 3.32 -36.76 -8.92
C ASN A 32 3.58 -36.83 -7.41
N GLN A 33 4.41 -37.78 -6.98
CA GLN A 33 4.97 -37.67 -5.63
C GLN A 33 5.82 -36.38 -5.56
N PRO A 34 5.64 -35.56 -4.52
CA PRO A 34 6.43 -34.34 -4.37
C PRO A 34 7.91 -34.70 -4.27
N VAL A 35 8.76 -34.06 -5.09
CA VAL A 35 10.22 -34.25 -5.08
C VAL A 35 10.81 -33.89 -3.71
N VAL A 36 10.18 -32.96 -3.00
CA VAL A 36 10.50 -32.57 -1.63
C VAL A 36 9.27 -31.97 -0.95
N THR A 37 9.09 -32.26 0.34
CA THR A 37 8.06 -31.64 1.18
C THR A 37 8.73 -30.86 2.31
N PHE A 38 8.30 -29.62 2.49
CA PHE A 38 8.72 -28.76 3.61
C PHE A 38 7.52 -28.53 4.53
N SER A 39 7.77 -28.56 5.84
CA SER A 39 6.77 -28.16 6.84
C SER A 39 7.43 -27.21 7.83
N THR A 40 6.70 -26.17 8.21
CA THR A 40 7.13 -25.19 9.21
C THR A 40 5.97 -24.86 10.12
N GLU A 41 6.22 -24.84 11.42
CA GLU A 41 5.33 -24.24 12.40
C GLU A 41 5.82 -22.82 12.68
N LEU A 42 4.91 -21.86 12.65
CA LEU A 42 5.24 -20.45 12.82
C LEU A 42 4.47 -19.86 14.00
N ASN A 43 5.20 -19.33 14.97
CA ASN A 43 4.62 -18.50 16.02
C ASN A 43 4.80 -17.02 15.66
N LEU A 44 3.72 -16.38 15.22
CA LEU A 44 3.68 -14.95 14.87
C LEU A 44 3.64 -14.02 16.09
N GLY A 45 3.59 -14.59 17.30
CA GLY A 45 3.40 -13.87 18.54
C GLY A 45 1.98 -13.31 18.69
N GLN A 46 1.79 -12.47 19.71
CA GLN A 46 0.56 -11.70 19.84
C GLN A 46 0.45 -10.72 18.68
N ASP A 47 -0.71 -10.69 18.05
CA ASP A 47 -0.97 -9.75 16.99
C ASP A 47 -1.26 -8.34 17.53
N VAL A 48 -0.30 -7.46 17.36
CA VAL A 48 -0.35 -6.03 17.70
C VAL A 48 -0.21 -5.15 16.46
N GLY A 49 -0.49 -5.69 15.27
CA GLY A 49 -0.44 -4.97 14.00
C GLY A 49 0.96 -4.91 13.36
N GLN A 50 1.89 -5.73 13.84
CA GLN A 50 3.23 -5.87 13.27
C GLN A 50 3.20 -6.51 11.88
N ASN A 51 4.22 -6.22 11.08
CA ASN A 51 4.53 -6.91 9.84
C ASN A 51 5.15 -8.29 10.12
N PHE A 52 4.72 -9.32 9.38
CA PHE A 52 5.23 -10.70 9.54
C PHE A 52 6.42 -11.01 8.62
N GLY A 53 6.49 -10.38 7.44
CA GLY A 53 7.62 -10.50 6.53
C GLY A 53 7.70 -11.85 5.80
N SER A 54 8.90 -12.17 5.30
CA SER A 54 9.17 -13.41 4.56
C SER A 54 9.33 -14.60 5.50
N LEU A 55 8.84 -15.77 5.07
CA LEU A 55 8.99 -17.03 5.81
C LEU A 55 10.21 -17.81 5.31
N PHE A 56 10.30 -18.04 4.01
CA PHE A 56 11.44 -18.70 3.38
C PHE A 56 11.58 -18.29 1.92
N GLU A 57 12.79 -18.50 1.39
CA GLU A 57 13.09 -18.48 -0.04
C GLU A 57 13.86 -19.76 -0.38
N LEU A 58 13.47 -20.41 -1.46
CA LEU A 58 14.25 -21.47 -2.08
C LEU A 58 15.17 -20.84 -3.12
N ARG A 59 16.44 -21.21 -3.07
CA ARG A 59 17.46 -20.74 -4.00
C ARG A 59 18.04 -21.91 -4.78
N ASP A 60 18.35 -21.68 -6.04
CA ASP A 60 19.07 -22.65 -6.85
C ASP A 60 20.58 -22.68 -6.52
N GLN A 61 21.34 -23.51 -7.25
CA GLN A 61 22.79 -23.64 -7.05
C GLN A 61 23.58 -22.35 -7.36
N SER A 62 23.01 -21.43 -8.14
CA SER A 62 23.60 -20.12 -8.44
C SER A 62 23.29 -19.08 -7.37
N GLY A 63 22.35 -19.39 -6.46
CA GLY A 63 21.86 -18.49 -5.42
C GLY A 63 20.63 -17.68 -5.83
N ALA A 64 20.09 -17.86 -7.04
CA ALA A 64 18.89 -17.16 -7.50
C ALA A 64 17.63 -17.66 -6.78
N VAL A 65 16.72 -16.77 -6.41
CA VAL A 65 15.45 -17.16 -5.77
C VAL A 65 14.52 -17.79 -6.81
N ILE A 66 14.12 -19.04 -6.57
CA ILE A 66 13.24 -19.79 -7.47
C ILE A 66 11.83 -20.01 -6.93
N ALA A 67 11.64 -19.89 -5.61
CA ALA A 67 10.34 -19.99 -4.96
C ALA A 67 10.43 -19.39 -3.55
N GLY A 68 9.29 -19.16 -2.92
CA GLY A 68 9.28 -18.70 -1.54
C GLY A 68 7.88 -18.53 -0.99
N ALA A 69 7.82 -18.13 0.28
CA ALA A 69 6.59 -17.73 0.93
C ALA A 69 6.81 -16.54 1.85
N GLY A 70 5.80 -15.68 1.95
CA GLY A 70 5.86 -14.51 2.83
C GLY A 70 4.59 -13.68 2.84
N PHE A 71 4.52 -12.79 3.82
CA PHE A 71 3.48 -11.79 3.96
C PHE A 71 3.99 -10.47 3.39
N MET A 72 3.17 -9.83 2.57
CA MET A 72 3.42 -8.47 2.13
C MET A 72 2.62 -7.52 3.00
N GLU A 73 3.27 -6.48 3.50
CA GLU A 73 2.58 -5.31 4.01
C GLU A 73 2.99 -4.11 3.19
N VAL A 74 1.98 -3.40 2.67
CA VAL A 74 2.16 -2.20 1.90
C VAL A 74 1.03 -1.23 2.22
N TYR A 75 1.36 0.05 2.27
CA TYR A 75 0.37 1.10 2.27
C TYR A 75 0.42 1.80 0.92
N ASN A 76 -0.53 1.53 0.03
CA ASN A 76 -0.65 2.18 -1.27
C ASN A 76 -1.71 3.28 -1.17
N THR A 77 -1.36 4.50 -1.59
CA THR A 77 -2.16 5.74 -1.50
C THR A 77 -3.60 5.52 -1.01
N ARG A 78 -3.89 5.94 0.23
CA ARG A 78 -5.17 5.81 0.97
C ARG A 78 -5.42 4.50 1.69
N PHE A 79 -4.96 3.35 1.21
CA PHE A 79 -5.34 2.06 1.77
C PHE A 79 -4.12 1.19 2.11
N ARG A 80 -4.21 0.53 3.26
CA ARG A 80 -3.26 -0.51 3.66
C ARG A 80 -3.71 -1.84 3.07
N GLY A 81 -2.79 -2.63 2.55
CA GLY A 81 -3.08 -3.99 2.13
C GLY A 81 -3.19 -4.97 3.30
N ASP A 82 -3.76 -6.16 3.05
CA ASP A 82 -3.96 -7.18 4.08
C ASP A 82 -2.65 -7.92 4.38
N ARG A 83 -2.06 -7.58 5.53
CA ARG A 83 -0.84 -8.23 6.04
C ARG A 83 -1.00 -9.71 6.40
N HIS A 84 -2.22 -10.26 6.43
CA HIS A 84 -2.45 -11.68 6.71
C HIS A 84 -2.46 -12.56 5.46
N THR A 85 -2.39 -11.95 4.27
CA THR A 85 -2.30 -12.71 3.02
C THR A 85 -0.90 -13.32 2.90
N LEU A 86 -0.82 -14.63 3.14
CA LEU A 86 0.38 -15.42 2.88
C LEU A 86 0.47 -15.73 1.39
N GLN A 87 1.51 -15.24 0.74
CA GLN A 87 1.80 -15.57 -0.65
C GLN A 87 2.75 -16.76 -0.70
N PHE A 88 2.42 -17.76 -1.52
CA PHE A 88 3.34 -18.77 -2.01
C PHE A 88 3.62 -18.50 -3.47
N TYR A 89 4.88 -18.61 -3.88
CA TYR A 89 5.23 -18.36 -5.26
C TYR A 89 6.35 -19.27 -5.75
N VAL A 90 6.33 -19.51 -7.06
CA VAL A 90 7.41 -20.08 -7.84
C VAL A 90 7.77 -19.05 -8.90
N LYS A 91 9.06 -18.70 -9.01
CA LYS A 91 9.56 -17.84 -10.08
C LYS A 91 9.67 -18.67 -11.38
N PRO A 92 9.28 -18.11 -12.53
CA PRO A 92 9.51 -18.77 -13.81
C PRO A 92 11.02 -18.89 -14.07
N THR A 93 11.44 -19.98 -14.71
CA THR A 93 12.86 -20.25 -15.04
C THR A 93 13.39 -19.37 -16.17
N GLN A 94 12.51 -18.72 -16.94
CA GLN A 94 12.87 -17.76 -17.97
C GLN A 94 12.04 -16.49 -17.79
N ASP A 95 12.72 -15.35 -17.82
CA ASP A 95 12.12 -14.02 -17.72
C ASP A 95 11.12 -13.72 -18.87
N SER A 96 11.19 -14.51 -19.95
CA SER A 96 10.35 -14.45 -21.14
C SER A 96 9.02 -15.23 -21.04
N GLN A 97 8.70 -15.88 -19.92
CA GLN A 97 7.31 -16.25 -19.65
C GLN A 97 6.54 -14.96 -19.34
N GLN A 98 6.16 -14.28 -20.41
CA GLN A 98 5.60 -12.94 -20.42
C GLN A 98 4.43 -12.88 -19.46
N TYR A 99 4.53 -12.00 -18.47
CA TYR A 99 3.37 -11.53 -17.73
C TYR A 99 2.36 -11.05 -18.78
N GLN A 100 1.19 -11.67 -18.78
CA GLN A 100 0.07 -11.20 -19.56
C GLN A 100 -0.66 -10.16 -18.73
N THR A 101 -1.22 -9.17 -19.40
CA THR A 101 -2.03 -8.14 -18.76
C THR A 101 -3.38 -8.16 -19.41
N GLU A 102 -4.40 -8.50 -18.63
CA GLU A 102 -5.78 -8.52 -19.07
C GLU A 102 -6.58 -7.50 -18.26
N ARG A 103 -7.48 -6.77 -18.93
CA ARG A 103 -8.35 -5.80 -18.27
C ARG A 103 -9.64 -6.51 -17.86
N LEU A 104 -9.94 -6.48 -16.57
CA LEU A 104 -11.18 -7.01 -16.03
C LEU A 104 -12.38 -6.14 -16.46
N PRO A 105 -13.62 -6.65 -16.31
CA PRO A 105 -14.81 -5.81 -16.40
C PRO A 105 -14.65 -4.55 -15.55
N HIS A 106 -15.14 -3.43 -16.07
CA HIS A 106 -14.93 -2.14 -15.42
C HIS A 106 -15.84 -2.02 -14.18
N PRO A 107 -15.35 -1.55 -13.01
CA PRO A 107 -16.17 -1.42 -11.79
C PRO A 107 -17.27 -0.34 -11.84
N ASP A 108 -17.23 0.52 -12.86
CA ASP A 108 -18.18 1.62 -13.08
C ASP A 108 -18.25 2.68 -11.96
N LEU A 109 -17.09 2.93 -11.33
CA LEU A 109 -16.90 3.94 -10.27
C LEU A 109 -16.30 5.28 -10.76
N GLY A 110 -16.46 5.60 -12.05
CA GLY A 110 -15.93 6.82 -12.66
C GLY A 110 -14.52 6.65 -13.24
N CYS A 111 -13.76 7.73 -13.37
CA CYS A 111 -12.43 7.72 -13.99
C CYS A 111 -11.29 7.60 -12.96
N GLY A 112 -11.55 7.03 -11.80
CA GLY A 112 -10.48 6.79 -10.85
C GLY A 112 -10.90 5.93 -9.69
N ILE A 113 -10.10 4.90 -9.45
CA ILE A 113 -10.30 3.96 -8.36
C ILE A 113 -8.99 3.70 -7.61
N TYR A 114 -9.11 3.16 -6.42
CA TYR A 114 -8.02 2.60 -5.62
C TYR A 114 -8.45 1.21 -5.16
N LEU A 115 -7.49 0.29 -5.03
CA LEU A 115 -7.78 -1.06 -4.53
C LEU A 115 -7.62 -1.15 -3.02
N MET A 116 -8.45 -1.98 -2.44
CA MET A 116 -8.37 -2.48 -1.09
C MET A 116 -8.39 -4.00 -1.15
N ASP A 117 -7.62 -4.65 -0.30
CA ASP A 117 -7.76 -6.07 -0.03
C ASP A 117 -7.98 -6.33 1.46
N LEU A 118 -8.86 -7.28 1.73
CA LEU A 118 -9.12 -7.81 3.04
C LEU A 118 -9.62 -9.24 2.87
N ASN A 119 -9.02 -10.19 3.57
CA ASN A 119 -9.44 -11.59 3.55
C ASN A 119 -9.47 -12.19 2.13
N GLN A 120 -8.43 -11.90 1.33
CA GLN A 120 -8.33 -12.32 -0.07
C GLN A 120 -9.51 -11.83 -0.95
N THR A 121 -10.21 -10.80 -0.50
CA THR A 121 -11.28 -10.15 -1.26
C THR A 121 -10.82 -8.77 -1.66
N ILE A 122 -10.88 -8.48 -2.97
CA ILE A 122 -10.51 -7.18 -3.50
C ILE A 122 -11.75 -6.31 -3.65
N SER A 123 -11.63 -5.06 -3.24
CA SER A 123 -12.61 -4.03 -3.51
C SER A 123 -12.00 -2.81 -4.19
N ALA A 124 -12.69 -2.27 -5.18
CA ALA A 124 -12.38 -1.01 -5.84
C ALA A 124 -13.15 0.12 -5.17
N TRP A 125 -12.45 1.20 -4.81
CA TRP A 125 -13.01 2.38 -4.18
C TRP A 125 -12.91 3.62 -5.09
N GLY A 126 -14.03 4.32 -5.31
CA GLY A 126 -14.14 5.59 -6.03
C GLY A 126 -14.70 6.69 -5.14
N GLY A 127 -13.99 7.81 -5.01
CA GLY A 127 -14.23 8.83 -3.98
C GLY A 127 -15.37 9.83 -4.24
N ASP A 128 -16.14 9.69 -5.33
CA ASP A 128 -17.12 10.69 -5.79
C ASP A 128 -18.60 10.28 -5.59
N ARG A 129 -18.89 9.12 -4.98
CA ARG A 129 -20.25 8.54 -4.96
C ARG A 129 -20.70 8.01 -3.60
N THR A 130 -22.02 7.98 -3.40
CA THR A 130 -22.71 7.30 -2.28
C THR A 130 -22.48 5.79 -2.32
N GLU A 131 -22.33 5.22 -3.51
CA GLU A 131 -21.88 3.85 -3.75
C GLU A 131 -20.42 3.86 -4.23
N SER A 132 -19.51 4.13 -3.30
CA SER A 132 -18.09 4.29 -3.60
C SER A 132 -17.32 2.97 -3.70
N LEU A 133 -17.92 1.83 -3.36
CA LEU A 133 -17.21 0.55 -3.22
C LEU A 133 -17.86 -0.55 -4.07
N ARG A 134 -17.01 -1.29 -4.78
CA ARG A 134 -17.37 -2.49 -5.55
C ARG A 134 -16.42 -3.61 -5.19
N THR A 135 -16.93 -4.82 -5.03
CA THR A 135 -16.14 -6.00 -4.67
C THR A 135 -16.02 -6.94 -5.86
N TRP A 136 -14.82 -7.43 -6.12
CA TRP A 136 -14.54 -8.39 -7.19
C TRP A 136 -14.99 -9.79 -6.79
N SER A 137 -15.77 -10.45 -7.64
CA SER A 137 -16.11 -11.86 -7.51
C SER A 137 -15.40 -12.68 -8.59
N PRO A 138 -14.33 -13.42 -8.25
CA PRO A 138 -13.61 -14.23 -9.24
C PRO A 138 -14.48 -15.36 -9.81
N LYS A 139 -15.50 -15.83 -9.07
CA LYS A 139 -16.38 -16.93 -9.52
C LYS A 139 -17.24 -16.59 -10.72
N VAL A 140 -17.68 -15.34 -10.82
CA VAL A 140 -18.54 -14.85 -11.92
C VAL A 140 -17.82 -13.80 -12.77
N ALA A 141 -16.56 -13.51 -12.47
CA ALA A 141 -15.74 -12.49 -13.10
C ALA A 141 -16.45 -11.13 -13.20
N ASP A 142 -17.05 -10.66 -12.09
CA ASP A 142 -17.81 -9.41 -12.08
C ASP A 142 -17.68 -8.63 -10.76
N TRP A 143 -18.05 -7.35 -10.80
CA TRP A 143 -18.06 -6.41 -9.68
C TRP A 143 -19.45 -6.27 -9.09
N SER A 144 -19.60 -6.61 -7.81
CA SER A 144 -20.86 -6.42 -7.08
C SER A 144 -20.78 -5.22 -6.15
N ALA A 145 -21.93 -4.63 -5.81
CA ALA A 145 -22.01 -3.68 -4.72
C ALA A 145 -21.44 -4.30 -3.44
N ALA A 146 -20.54 -3.58 -2.76
CA ALA A 146 -19.99 -4.03 -1.51
C ALA A 146 -20.98 -3.79 -0.36
N HIS A 147 -20.92 -4.62 0.68
CA HIS A 147 -21.58 -4.31 1.94
C HIS A 147 -20.87 -3.12 2.58
N SER A 148 -21.57 -2.00 2.76
CA SER A 148 -21.03 -0.85 3.49
C SER A 148 -20.82 -1.21 4.96
N PRO A 149 -19.68 -0.86 5.58
CA PRO A 149 -19.52 -1.01 7.02
C PRO A 149 -20.61 -0.25 7.78
N GLU A 150 -21.00 -0.72 8.97
CA GLU A 150 -21.96 -0.02 9.83
C GLU A 150 -21.50 1.40 10.19
N THR A 151 -20.19 1.65 10.18
CA THR A 151 -19.59 2.97 10.41
C THR A 151 -19.82 3.97 9.27
N GLY A 152 -20.52 3.58 8.20
CA GLY A 152 -20.76 4.39 7.01
C GLY A 152 -19.73 4.16 5.89
N PRO A 153 -19.88 4.87 4.75
CA PRO A 153 -19.04 4.65 3.58
C PRO A 153 -17.60 5.08 3.86
N LEU A 154 -16.65 4.22 3.47
CA LEU A 154 -15.21 4.52 3.57
C LEU A 154 -14.86 5.76 2.76
N ARG A 155 -14.08 6.65 3.37
CA ARG A 155 -13.53 7.85 2.74
C ARG A 155 -12.03 7.71 2.51
N SER A 156 -11.47 8.72 1.88
CA SER A 156 -10.03 8.79 1.67
C SER A 156 -9.26 8.87 3.00
N GLY A 157 -8.40 7.88 3.26
CA GLY A 157 -7.65 7.76 4.52
C GLY A 157 -8.40 7.06 5.65
N ASP A 158 -9.61 6.58 5.37
CA ASP A 158 -10.30 5.55 6.15
C ASP A 158 -9.75 4.17 5.75
N GLY A 159 -10.13 3.12 6.45
CA GLY A 159 -9.65 1.78 6.11
C GLY A 159 -10.09 0.72 7.09
N GLN A 160 -9.74 -0.52 6.76
CA GLN A 160 -10.04 -1.70 7.55
C GLN A 160 -8.78 -2.53 7.71
N MET A 161 -8.66 -3.22 8.83
CA MET A 161 -7.50 -4.03 9.14
C MET A 161 -7.88 -5.16 10.10
N ARG A 162 -7.48 -6.39 9.77
CA ARG A 162 -7.56 -7.51 10.71
C ARG A 162 -6.51 -7.35 11.83
N ILE A 163 -6.90 -7.59 13.08
CA ILE A 163 -6.01 -7.70 14.24
C ILE A 163 -6.51 -8.81 15.16
N GLY A 164 -5.69 -9.86 15.31
CA GLY A 164 -6.10 -11.13 15.86
C GLY A 164 -7.30 -11.66 15.09
N ASP A 165 -8.35 -12.04 15.83
CA ASP A 165 -9.59 -12.55 15.24
C ASP A 165 -10.62 -11.44 14.94
N GLY A 166 -10.26 -10.16 15.14
CA GLY A 166 -11.18 -9.04 14.98
C GLY A 166 -10.84 -8.09 13.86
N LEU A 167 -11.80 -7.23 13.54
CA LEU A 167 -11.73 -6.22 12.50
C LEU A 167 -11.69 -4.83 13.12
N LEU A 168 -10.59 -4.11 12.88
CA LEU A 168 -10.47 -2.69 13.16
C LEU A 168 -10.92 -1.91 11.94
N THR A 169 -11.91 -1.03 12.11
CA THR A 169 -12.41 -0.14 11.06
C THR A 169 -12.20 1.31 11.46
N PHE A 170 -11.69 2.11 10.54
CA PHE A 170 -11.54 3.56 10.67
C PHE A 170 -12.50 4.23 9.71
N CYS A 171 -13.36 5.11 10.20
CA CYS A 171 -14.25 5.87 9.33
C CYS A 171 -14.59 7.22 9.96
N SER A 172 -14.46 8.30 9.20
CA SER A 172 -15.03 9.61 9.56
C SER A 172 -14.71 10.10 10.99
N SER A 173 -13.42 10.06 11.38
CA SER A 173 -12.93 10.39 12.74
C SER A 173 -13.30 9.41 13.87
N THR A 174 -13.89 8.27 13.53
CA THR A 174 -14.22 7.19 14.46
C THR A 174 -13.33 5.97 14.20
N ALA A 175 -13.03 5.20 15.25
CA ALA A 175 -12.49 3.85 15.11
C ALA A 175 -13.34 2.83 15.88
N THR A 176 -13.59 1.68 15.28
CA THR A 176 -14.32 0.54 15.87
C THR A 176 -13.50 -0.73 15.81
N TYR A 177 -13.63 -1.61 16.80
CA TYR A 177 -13.09 -2.97 16.79
C TYR A 177 -14.22 -3.96 17.03
N ASN A 178 -14.50 -4.83 16.05
CA ASN A 178 -15.69 -5.70 16.05
C ASN A 178 -16.96 -4.91 16.39
N ASP A 179 -17.18 -3.81 15.65
CA ASP A 179 -18.31 -2.88 15.77
C ASP A 179 -18.42 -2.10 17.09
N ARG A 180 -17.61 -2.44 18.11
CA ARG A 180 -17.46 -1.64 19.32
C ARG A 180 -16.66 -0.37 19.02
N VAL A 181 -17.26 0.79 19.27
CA VAL A 181 -16.55 2.08 19.19
C VAL A 181 -15.42 2.14 20.23
N ILE A 182 -14.19 2.29 19.75
CA ILE A 182 -13.00 2.44 20.60
C ILE A 182 -12.45 3.87 20.58
N LEU A 183 -12.82 4.68 19.59
CA LEU A 183 -12.46 6.10 19.52
C LEU A 183 -13.61 6.89 18.91
N ASN A 184 -14.12 7.86 19.67
CA ASN A 184 -15.13 8.80 19.19
C ASN A 184 -14.48 10.00 18.46
N PRO A 185 -15.23 10.70 17.59
CA PRO A 185 -14.77 11.94 16.99
C PRO A 185 -14.35 12.98 18.03
N PRO A 186 -13.36 13.85 17.73
CA PRO A 186 -12.98 14.91 18.64
C PRO A 186 -14.07 15.99 18.72
N LYS A 187 -14.16 16.67 19.86
CA LYS A 187 -15.04 17.85 20.01
C LYS A 187 -14.68 19.01 19.07
N VAL A 188 -13.40 19.11 18.68
CA VAL A 188 -12.86 20.17 17.82
C VAL A 188 -11.98 19.53 16.75
N GLY A 189 -12.11 19.96 15.50
CA GLY A 189 -11.30 19.43 14.41
C GLY A 189 -11.73 18.04 13.95
N ARG A 190 -10.78 17.22 13.50
CA ARG A 190 -11.03 15.85 13.00
C ARG A 190 -9.83 14.93 13.16
N TYR A 191 -10.09 13.62 13.24
CA TYR A 191 -9.08 12.56 13.09
C TYR A 191 -9.14 12.00 11.66
N TYR A 192 -7.98 11.72 11.05
CA TYR A 192 -7.91 11.30 9.65
C TYR A 192 -6.59 10.55 9.34
N ASN A 193 -6.62 9.77 8.26
CA ASN A 193 -5.49 8.92 7.79
C ASN A 193 -4.97 8.01 8.92
N PHE A 194 -5.80 7.06 9.32
CA PHE A 194 -5.52 6.13 10.39
C PHE A 194 -4.50 5.06 9.98
N TYR A 195 -3.80 4.53 10.98
CA TYR A 195 -2.89 3.40 10.87
C TYR A 195 -2.82 2.69 12.22
N TYR A 196 -2.64 1.37 12.23
CA TYR A 196 -2.45 0.60 13.45
C TYR A 196 -1.26 -0.33 13.32
N ALA A 197 -0.28 -0.21 14.21
CA ALA A 197 0.88 -1.08 14.25
C ALA A 197 1.57 -1.00 15.61
N ASN A 198 2.26 -2.08 15.98
CA ASN A 198 3.04 -2.21 17.20
C ASN A 198 2.28 -1.85 18.50
N GLY A 199 0.96 -2.08 18.55
CA GLY A 199 0.12 -1.77 19.71
C GLY A 199 -0.28 -0.30 19.82
N PHE A 200 -0.18 0.45 18.73
CA PHE A 200 -0.55 1.87 18.69
C PHE A 200 -1.56 2.14 17.58
N LEU A 201 -2.64 2.83 17.96
CA LEU A 201 -3.52 3.50 17.03
C LEU A 201 -2.95 4.87 16.67
N CYS A 202 -2.52 5.00 15.43
CA CYS A 202 -1.92 6.21 14.87
C CYS A 202 -2.89 6.94 13.93
N PHE A 203 -2.87 8.26 13.96
CA PHE A 203 -3.70 9.10 13.09
C PHE A 203 -3.21 10.55 13.11
N TYR A 204 -3.65 11.33 12.12
CA TYR A 204 -3.49 12.78 12.16
C TYR A 204 -4.69 13.42 12.88
N TYR A 205 -4.40 14.37 13.77
CA TYR A 205 -5.41 15.20 14.42
C TYR A 205 -5.24 16.65 13.99
N GLY A 206 -6.24 17.23 13.35
CA GLY A 206 -6.13 18.57 12.79
C GLY A 206 -7.36 19.44 13.01
N ASN A 207 -7.11 20.75 13.18
CA ASN A 207 -8.10 21.80 13.19
C ASN A 207 -7.63 22.92 12.24
N ARG A 208 -8.39 23.22 11.19
CA ARG A 208 -8.05 24.25 10.18
C ARG A 208 -8.69 25.60 10.52
N SER A 209 -8.52 26.06 11.75
CA SER A 209 -8.94 27.40 12.17
C SER A 209 -7.89 28.44 11.77
N GLU A 210 -8.32 29.64 11.37
CA GLU A 210 -7.43 30.79 11.09
C GLU A 210 -6.65 31.20 12.34
N GLN A 211 -7.30 31.13 13.52
CA GLN A 211 -6.69 31.37 14.81
C GLN A 211 -6.61 30.05 15.59
N GLY A 212 -5.40 29.66 15.99
CA GLY A 212 -5.19 28.43 16.79
C GLY A 212 -5.37 27.12 16.01
N GLY A 213 -5.29 27.16 14.68
CA GLY A 213 -5.24 25.94 13.87
C GLY A 213 -3.99 25.10 14.17
N PHE A 214 -4.12 23.78 14.08
CA PHE A 214 -3.02 22.86 14.34
C PHE A 214 -3.13 21.60 13.47
N THR A 215 -2.03 20.87 13.37
CA THR A 215 -2.02 19.50 12.88
C THR A 215 -0.99 18.71 13.67
N ARG A 216 -1.40 17.57 14.22
CA ARG A 216 -0.57 16.69 15.05
C ARG A 216 -0.60 15.28 14.51
N VAL A 217 0.51 14.58 14.62
CA VAL A 217 0.56 13.12 14.44
C VAL A 217 0.41 12.50 15.82
N MET A 218 -0.53 11.58 15.98
CA MET A 218 -0.87 10.93 17.23
C MET A 218 -0.44 9.46 17.19
N ALA A 219 0.03 8.93 18.32
CA ALA A 219 0.15 7.51 18.60
C ALA A 219 -0.51 7.24 19.96
N CYS A 220 -1.58 6.47 19.96
CA CYS A 220 -2.31 6.13 21.19
C CYS A 220 -2.10 4.63 21.48
N PRO A 221 -1.58 4.26 22.67
CA PRO A 221 -1.43 2.85 23.01
C PRO A 221 -2.81 2.20 23.11
N TRP A 222 -3.01 1.10 22.37
CA TRP A 222 -4.22 0.31 22.40
C TRP A 222 -3.99 -1.07 21.77
N THR A 223 -4.58 -2.11 22.36
CA THR A 223 -4.56 -3.48 21.85
C THR A 223 -5.97 -4.08 21.89
N PRO A 224 -6.26 -5.11 21.09
CA PRO A 224 -7.52 -5.85 21.21
C PRO A 224 -7.84 -6.40 22.60
N ALA A 225 -6.82 -6.63 23.43
CA ALA A 225 -6.99 -7.07 24.81
C ALA A 225 -7.58 -5.97 25.73
N ASP A 226 -7.48 -4.70 25.32
CA ASP A 226 -8.06 -3.59 26.05
C ASP A 226 -9.59 -3.64 25.94
N GLN A 227 -10.25 -3.79 27.09
CA GLN A 227 -11.72 -3.81 27.17
C GLN A 227 -12.33 -2.41 27.00
N GLY A 228 -11.53 -1.36 27.18
CA GLY A 228 -11.96 0.03 27.12
C GLY A 228 -11.68 0.73 25.79
N PRO A 229 -12.19 1.98 25.64
CA PRO A 229 -11.83 2.84 24.53
C PRO A 229 -10.34 3.24 24.61
N VAL A 230 -9.84 3.79 23.50
CA VAL A 230 -8.53 4.42 23.40
C VAL A 230 -8.43 5.57 24.39
N ASP A 231 -7.45 5.50 25.29
CA ASP A 231 -7.19 6.54 26.29
C ASP A 231 -6.32 7.65 25.71
N LEU A 232 -6.97 8.72 25.24
CA LEU A 232 -6.29 9.88 24.65
C LEU A 232 -5.37 10.63 25.63
N THR A 233 -5.50 10.43 26.95
CA THR A 233 -4.59 11.04 27.93
C THR A 233 -3.19 10.42 27.88
N LYS A 234 -3.07 9.22 27.31
CA LYS A 234 -1.81 8.50 27.07
C LYS A 234 -1.25 8.73 25.66
N ALA A 235 -1.89 9.57 24.86
CA ALA A 235 -1.48 9.79 23.48
C ALA A 235 -0.12 10.50 23.40
N ILE A 236 0.79 9.94 22.62
CA ILE A 236 2.08 10.55 22.31
C ILE A 236 1.93 11.26 20.97
N SER A 237 2.31 12.54 20.91
CA SER A 237 2.09 13.34 19.72
C SER A 237 3.27 14.21 19.34
N ILE A 238 3.34 14.56 18.05
CA ILE A 238 4.22 15.60 17.53
C ILE A 238 3.40 16.59 16.72
N GLU A 239 3.70 17.87 16.88
CA GLU A 239 3.09 18.92 16.07
C GLU A 239 3.75 18.98 14.69
N CYS A 240 2.93 18.93 13.64
CA CYS A 240 3.39 19.18 12.30
C CYS A 240 3.71 20.66 12.14
N LYS A 241 4.79 20.97 11.42
CA LYS A 241 5.23 22.35 11.16
C LYS A 241 4.17 23.25 10.51
N TYR A 242 3.24 22.65 9.74
CA TYR A 242 2.22 23.40 9.03
C TYR A 242 0.82 22.81 9.29
N VAL A 243 -0.12 23.71 9.59
CA VAL A 243 -1.55 23.40 9.67
C VAL A 243 -2.04 22.86 8.33
N GLY A 244 -2.83 21.79 8.38
CA GLY A 244 -3.38 21.12 7.20
C GLY A 244 -2.45 20.08 6.58
N ALA A 245 -1.31 19.76 7.22
CA ALA A 245 -0.45 18.65 6.83
C ALA A 245 -1.26 17.36 6.66
N THR A 246 -1.07 16.68 5.53
CA THR A 246 -1.84 15.50 5.13
C THR A 246 -0.87 14.42 4.64
N PRO A 247 -0.89 13.20 5.20
CA PRO A 247 -0.15 12.07 4.66
C PRO A 247 -0.93 11.38 3.55
N PHE A 248 -0.23 10.53 2.79
CA PHE A 248 -0.86 9.58 1.84
C PHE A 248 -0.47 8.12 2.10
N ALA A 249 0.57 7.88 2.90
CA ALA A 249 1.03 6.55 3.28
C ALA A 249 1.61 6.53 4.69
N TRP A 250 1.54 5.36 5.31
CA TRP A 250 2.21 4.98 6.55
C TRP A 250 3.13 3.80 6.28
N GLY A 251 4.10 3.58 7.14
CA GLY A 251 4.97 2.41 7.07
C GLY A 251 5.50 1.99 8.42
N GLN A 252 5.97 0.75 8.48
CA GLN A 252 6.69 0.21 9.63
C GLN A 252 8.09 -0.19 9.18
N PHE A 253 9.12 0.15 9.96
CA PHE A 253 10.45 -0.41 9.80
C PHE A 253 10.94 -0.92 11.15
N GLN A 254 11.13 -2.24 11.26
CA GLN A 254 11.38 -2.89 12.55
C GLN A 254 10.33 -2.48 13.59
N LYS A 255 10.74 -1.85 14.70
CA LYS A 255 9.84 -1.38 15.77
C LYS A 255 9.35 0.06 15.56
N GLU A 256 9.76 0.72 14.48
CA GLU A 256 9.42 2.11 14.24
C GLU A 256 8.23 2.25 13.29
N LEU A 257 7.40 3.26 13.55
CA LEU A 257 6.33 3.67 12.66
C LEU A 257 6.74 4.95 11.95
N LEU A 258 6.42 5.08 10.67
CA LEU A 258 6.80 6.20 9.82
C LEU A 258 5.59 6.79 9.10
N THR A 259 5.54 8.12 8.98
CA THR A 259 4.61 8.83 8.09
C THR A 259 5.27 10.06 7.50
N VAL A 260 4.78 10.49 6.34
CA VAL A 260 5.27 11.68 5.64
C VAL A 260 4.11 12.60 5.30
N SER A 261 4.18 13.84 5.78
CA SER A 261 3.24 14.88 5.37
C SER A 261 3.47 15.33 3.92
N ASN A 262 2.44 15.89 3.29
CA ASN A 262 2.51 16.47 1.95
C ASN A 262 3.46 17.68 1.78
N TYR A 263 4.04 18.15 2.88
CA TYR A 263 5.08 19.19 2.93
C TYR A 263 6.48 18.59 3.15
N GLY A 264 6.64 17.27 3.13
CA GLY A 264 7.91 16.57 3.31
C GLY A 264 8.41 16.43 4.73
N GLY A 265 7.58 16.75 5.73
CA GLY A 265 7.86 16.40 7.11
C GLY A 265 7.80 14.88 7.27
N VAL A 266 8.94 14.25 7.55
CA VAL A 266 9.05 12.80 7.82
C VAL A 266 9.12 12.59 9.33
N TYR A 267 8.16 11.85 9.86
CA TYR A 267 7.97 11.63 11.29
C TYR A 267 8.12 10.14 11.60
N ALA A 268 9.02 9.82 12.54
CA ALA A 268 9.25 8.46 13.01
C ALA A 268 8.87 8.32 14.48
N PHE A 269 8.21 7.23 14.85
CA PHE A 269 7.84 6.89 16.21
C PHE A 269 8.55 5.61 16.64
N ASP A 270 9.25 5.65 17.76
CA ASP A 270 10.05 4.51 18.28
C ASP A 270 9.31 3.67 19.34
N GLY A 271 8.01 3.91 19.53
CA GLY A 271 7.21 3.32 20.62
C GLY A 271 7.14 4.18 21.88
N LYS A 272 7.93 5.25 21.99
CA LYS A 272 7.97 6.14 23.15
C LYS A 272 7.82 7.61 22.77
N GLN A 273 8.41 8.02 21.66
CA GLN A 273 8.39 9.40 21.21
C GLN A 273 8.40 9.51 19.69
N TRP A 274 7.80 10.58 19.20
CA TRP A 274 7.92 11.00 17.82
C TRP A 274 9.20 11.83 17.64
N ARG A 275 9.83 11.69 16.48
CA ARG A 275 10.92 12.56 16.03
C ARG A 275 10.71 13.00 14.59
N THR A 276 11.22 14.18 14.27
CA THR A 276 11.33 14.63 12.89
C THR A 276 12.62 14.10 12.28
N VAL A 277 12.51 13.19 11.31
CA VAL A 277 13.63 12.68 10.51
C VAL A 277 14.01 13.69 9.42
N LYS A 278 13.01 14.37 8.85
CA LYS A 278 13.19 15.43 7.86
C LYS A 278 12.19 16.54 8.11
N GLU A 279 12.67 17.77 8.19
CA GLU A 279 11.83 18.94 8.38
C GLU A 279 10.98 19.26 7.15
N ALA A 280 9.71 19.62 7.41
CA ALA A 280 8.78 20.03 6.38
C ALA A 280 9.16 21.39 5.75
N SER A 281 8.78 21.59 4.49
CA SER A 281 9.00 22.82 3.75
C SER A 281 7.83 23.14 2.81
N LYS A 282 7.45 24.41 2.73
CA LYS A 282 6.53 24.92 1.70
C LYS A 282 7.23 25.28 0.38
N LYS A 283 8.57 25.24 0.35
CA LYS A 283 9.34 25.66 -0.83
C LYS A 283 9.14 24.73 -2.02
N TYR A 284 8.99 23.44 -1.75
CA TYR A 284 8.79 22.41 -2.75
C TYR A 284 7.75 21.41 -2.24
N SER A 285 6.97 20.82 -3.14
CA SER A 285 6.16 19.66 -2.77
C SER A 285 7.05 18.48 -2.43
N TYR A 286 6.63 17.69 -1.45
CA TYR A 286 7.25 16.42 -1.12
C TYR A 286 6.17 15.53 -0.53
N GLN A 287 5.81 14.49 -1.27
CA GLN A 287 4.73 13.58 -0.89
C GLN A 287 5.23 12.15 -1.05
N VAL A 288 4.77 11.27 -0.17
CA VAL A 288 5.03 9.83 -0.28
C VAL A 288 3.71 9.12 -0.36
N TYR A 289 3.52 8.39 -1.46
CA TYR A 289 2.27 7.77 -1.86
C TYR A 289 2.22 6.28 -1.55
N SER A 290 3.38 5.64 -1.38
CA SER A 290 3.45 4.25 -0.93
C SER A 290 4.64 4.00 -0.01
N MET A 291 4.48 3.07 0.92
CA MET A 291 5.58 2.53 1.71
C MET A 291 5.51 1.00 1.79
N LEU A 292 6.64 0.33 1.58
CA LEU A 292 6.77 -1.12 1.52
C LEU A 292 8.12 -1.56 2.11
N ASN A 293 8.13 -2.56 2.97
CA ASN A 293 9.40 -3.21 3.36
C ASN A 293 9.91 -4.07 2.21
N PHE A 294 11.16 -3.86 1.81
CA PHE A 294 11.82 -4.68 0.82
C PHE A 294 13.23 -4.99 1.33
N ARG A 295 13.49 -6.27 1.63
CA ARG A 295 14.75 -6.71 2.25
C ARG A 295 15.03 -5.99 3.57
N ASP A 296 16.11 -5.22 3.61
CA ASP A 296 16.70 -4.58 4.79
C ASP A 296 16.33 -3.10 4.93
N ARG A 297 15.31 -2.65 4.21
CA ARG A 297 14.87 -1.24 4.18
C ARG A 297 13.36 -1.10 4.01
N LEU A 298 12.84 0.03 4.47
CA LEU A 298 11.53 0.54 4.09
C LEU A 298 11.70 1.44 2.86
N LEU A 299 11.01 1.11 1.78
CA LEU A 299 10.94 1.94 0.58
C LEU A 299 9.80 2.94 0.68
N LEU A 300 10.03 4.15 0.18
CA LEU A 300 9.07 5.26 0.14
C LEU A 300 8.93 5.75 -1.30
N ALA A 301 7.74 5.60 -1.88
CA ALA A 301 7.45 6.01 -3.25
C ALA A 301 7.12 7.51 -3.32
N GLN A 302 7.99 8.32 -3.95
CA GLN A 302 8.05 9.76 -3.73
C GLN A 302 7.63 10.60 -4.94
N TYR A 303 7.00 11.73 -4.63
CA TYR A 303 6.78 12.89 -5.50
C TYR A 303 7.57 14.10 -4.99
N PRO A 304 8.30 14.85 -5.84
CA PRO A 304 8.13 14.93 -7.29
C PRO A 304 9.18 14.24 -8.16
N SER A 305 10.11 13.50 -7.56
CA SER A 305 11.13 12.79 -8.33
C SER A 305 10.55 11.63 -9.15
N GLY A 306 9.49 11.01 -8.63
CA GLY A 306 9.00 9.72 -9.12
C GLY A 306 9.97 8.59 -8.81
N GLU A 307 10.90 8.82 -7.88
CA GLU A 307 11.89 7.85 -7.43
C GLU A 307 11.52 7.31 -6.05
N LEU A 308 12.18 6.22 -5.67
CA LEU A 308 12.08 5.62 -4.36
C LEU A 308 13.10 6.25 -3.42
N PHE A 309 12.73 6.32 -2.15
CA PHE A 309 13.63 6.66 -1.06
C PHE A 309 13.70 5.45 -0.13
N GLU A 310 14.83 5.25 0.53
CA GLU A 310 14.98 4.22 1.55
C GLU A 310 15.07 4.84 2.94
N TYR A 311 14.48 4.13 3.89
CA TYR A 311 14.63 4.34 5.31
C TYR A 311 15.13 3.05 5.96
N ARG A 312 16.19 3.16 6.75
CA ARG A 312 16.88 2.03 7.41
C ARG A 312 16.91 2.19 8.94
N GLY A 313 16.01 2.98 9.49
CA GLY A 313 16.04 3.38 10.90
C GLY A 313 16.85 4.65 11.15
N GLY A 314 16.65 5.25 12.32
CA GLY A 314 17.43 6.42 12.76
C GLY A 314 16.93 7.76 12.20
N THR A 315 17.83 8.56 11.62
CA THR A 315 17.61 10.00 11.38
C THR A 315 17.76 10.43 9.93
N GLU A 316 17.85 9.49 8.98
CA GLU A 316 18.05 9.81 7.57
C GLU A 316 17.11 9.03 6.66
N ILE A 317 16.72 9.68 5.56
CA ILE A 317 16.12 9.05 4.38
C ILE A 317 17.02 9.32 3.19
N LYS A 318 17.27 8.29 2.38
CA LYS A 318 18.17 8.38 1.23
C LYS A 318 17.41 8.17 -0.06
N GLN A 319 17.63 9.03 -1.05
CA GLN A 319 17.07 8.88 -2.39
C GLN A 319 17.78 7.75 -3.15
N LEU A 320 17.00 6.91 -3.83
CA LEU A 320 17.49 5.87 -4.74
C LEU A 320 17.36 6.38 -6.17
N HIS A 321 18.42 7.00 -6.67
CA HIS A 321 18.42 7.61 -8.00
C HIS A 321 18.15 6.58 -9.11
N GLY A 322 17.23 6.92 -10.00
CA GLY A 322 16.81 6.08 -11.12
C GLY A 322 15.93 4.88 -10.74
N TRP A 323 15.40 4.82 -9.52
CA TRP A 323 14.52 3.72 -9.08
C TRP A 323 13.08 4.21 -8.89
N PRO A 324 12.08 3.70 -9.63
CA PRO A 324 12.23 2.94 -10.87
C PRO A 324 12.75 3.82 -12.01
N PRO A 325 13.28 3.24 -13.10
CA PRO A 325 13.67 3.98 -14.29
C PRO A 325 12.49 4.74 -14.88
N ARG A 326 12.79 5.70 -15.75
CA ARG A 326 11.78 6.48 -16.47
C ARG A 326 11.69 5.99 -17.91
N LEU A 327 10.49 5.94 -18.47
CA LEU A 327 10.33 5.77 -19.92
C LEU A 327 11.08 6.87 -20.69
N PRO A 328 11.94 6.53 -21.67
CA PRO A 328 12.72 7.52 -22.38
C PRO A 328 11.87 8.45 -23.24
N GLU A 329 10.61 8.12 -23.52
CA GLU A 329 9.67 8.90 -24.33
C GLU A 329 8.92 9.98 -23.54
N VAL A 330 8.92 9.95 -22.20
CA VAL A 330 8.13 10.88 -21.37
C VAL A 330 8.97 12.03 -20.81
N SER A 331 8.29 13.10 -20.41
CA SER A 331 8.92 14.27 -19.78
C SER A 331 9.65 13.89 -18.48
N PRO A 332 10.82 14.49 -18.18
CA PRO A 332 11.55 14.25 -16.94
C PRO A 332 10.93 14.92 -15.71
N SER A 333 9.95 15.81 -15.89
CA SER A 333 9.42 16.67 -14.83
C SER A 333 8.21 16.05 -14.12
N ALA A 334 8.05 16.37 -12.84
CA ALA A 334 6.89 16.04 -12.00
C ALA A 334 6.38 14.60 -12.19
N ARG A 335 7.08 13.66 -11.56
CA ARG A 335 6.77 12.23 -11.58
C ARG A 335 6.38 11.77 -10.17
N GLU A 336 5.47 10.81 -10.06
CA GLU A 336 5.01 10.26 -8.78
C GLU A 336 5.17 8.75 -8.82
N ALA A 337 6.07 8.18 -8.03
CA ALA A 337 5.98 6.76 -7.71
C ALA A 337 4.82 6.61 -6.72
N GLN A 338 3.77 5.87 -7.10
CA GLN A 338 2.49 5.92 -6.41
C GLN A 338 2.17 4.66 -5.63
N THR A 339 2.62 3.53 -6.15
CA THR A 339 2.28 2.21 -5.65
C THR A 339 3.49 1.31 -5.69
N LEU A 340 3.55 0.43 -4.70
CA LEU A 340 4.53 -0.63 -4.60
C LEU A 340 3.82 -1.96 -4.34
N ALA A 341 4.47 -3.07 -4.71
CA ALA A 341 4.07 -4.41 -4.28
C ALA A 341 5.26 -5.36 -4.35
N ILE A 342 5.16 -6.48 -3.64
CA ILE A 342 5.98 -7.67 -3.86
C ILE A 342 5.06 -8.72 -4.47
N TYR A 343 5.45 -9.22 -5.65
CA TYR A 343 4.72 -10.27 -6.33
C TYR A 343 5.71 -11.26 -6.94
N ARG A 344 5.54 -12.55 -6.63
CA ARG A 344 6.49 -13.63 -6.95
C ARG A 344 7.94 -13.32 -6.52
N GLY A 345 8.11 -12.63 -5.39
CA GLY A 345 9.42 -12.25 -4.84
C GLY A 345 10.08 -11.04 -5.49
N ASP A 346 9.52 -10.49 -6.58
CA ASP A 346 10.03 -9.30 -7.24
C ASP A 346 9.29 -8.04 -6.76
N LEU A 347 9.98 -6.90 -6.81
CA LEU A 347 9.41 -5.60 -6.43
C LEU A 347 8.73 -4.96 -7.65
N PHE A 348 7.49 -4.51 -7.50
CA PHE A 348 6.74 -3.77 -8.51
C PHE A 348 6.55 -2.31 -8.09
N ALA A 349 6.57 -1.41 -9.06
CA ALA A 349 6.32 0.02 -8.85
C ALA A 349 5.42 0.60 -9.94
N GLY A 350 4.30 1.21 -9.53
CA GLY A 350 3.41 1.96 -10.41
C GLY A 350 3.70 3.45 -10.38
N VAL A 351 3.71 4.09 -11.55
CA VAL A 351 4.21 5.46 -11.71
C VAL A 351 3.30 6.35 -12.57
N TRP A 352 3.07 7.56 -12.08
CA TRP A 352 2.38 8.65 -12.76
C TRP A 352 3.40 9.68 -13.31
N PRO A 353 3.15 10.40 -14.42
CA PRO A 353 1.84 10.69 -15.02
C PRO A 353 1.41 9.91 -16.25
N TRP A 354 2.15 8.88 -16.65
CA TRP A 354 1.88 8.10 -17.86
C TRP A 354 1.40 6.67 -17.58
N GLY A 355 1.10 6.34 -16.32
CA GLY A 355 0.60 5.03 -15.90
C GLY A 355 1.59 3.89 -16.13
N GLU A 356 2.87 4.13 -15.87
CA GLU A 356 3.95 3.15 -16.06
C GLU A 356 3.90 2.06 -14.99
N LEU A 357 4.23 0.81 -15.36
CA LEU A 357 4.47 -0.28 -14.43
C LEU A 357 5.88 -0.84 -14.63
N TRP A 358 6.61 -0.96 -13.52
CA TRP A 358 7.99 -1.43 -13.49
C TRP A 358 8.13 -2.62 -12.53
N ARG A 359 8.93 -3.61 -12.92
CA ARG A 359 9.32 -4.75 -12.08
C ARG A 359 10.81 -4.72 -11.86
N TYR A 360 11.26 -4.86 -10.62
CA TYR A 360 12.65 -5.03 -10.25
C TYR A 360 12.91 -6.49 -9.89
N ASN A 361 13.75 -7.14 -10.69
CA ASN A 361 14.29 -8.45 -10.41
C ASN A 361 15.63 -8.26 -9.69
N GLU A 362 15.69 -8.66 -8.42
CA GLU A 362 16.89 -8.51 -7.60
C GLU A 362 18.01 -9.46 -8.01
N ASP A 363 17.69 -10.68 -8.45
CA ASP A 363 18.69 -11.67 -8.87
C ASP A 363 19.46 -11.16 -10.11
N GLU A 364 18.80 -10.36 -10.95
CA GLU A 364 19.43 -9.67 -12.09
C GLU A 364 19.93 -8.26 -11.76
N ASN A 365 19.61 -7.73 -10.58
CA ASN A 365 19.81 -6.33 -10.19
C ASN A 365 19.31 -5.36 -11.28
N ARG A 366 18.11 -5.63 -11.81
CA ARG A 366 17.60 -4.95 -13.00
C ARG A 366 16.10 -4.65 -12.94
N TRP A 367 15.76 -3.47 -13.43
CA TRP A 367 14.39 -3.06 -13.69
C TRP A 367 13.95 -3.44 -15.10
N HIS A 368 12.73 -3.93 -15.21
CA HIS A 368 12.02 -4.31 -16.42
C HIS A 368 10.75 -3.49 -16.55
N SER A 369 10.50 -2.97 -17.74
CA SER A 369 9.25 -2.25 -18.01
C SER A 369 8.15 -3.26 -18.36
N HIS A 370 7.00 -3.13 -17.72
CA HIS A 370 5.73 -3.73 -18.15
C HIS A 370 4.92 -2.79 -19.05
N GLY A 371 5.54 -1.70 -19.52
CA GLY A 371 4.88 -0.68 -20.31
C GLY A 371 3.93 0.19 -19.48
N ARG A 372 2.83 0.59 -20.10
CA ARG A 372 1.82 1.48 -19.54
C ARG A 372 0.50 0.75 -19.40
N MET A 373 -0.24 1.03 -18.33
CA MET A 373 -1.59 0.50 -18.11
C MET A 373 -2.67 1.20 -18.95
N PHE A 374 -2.22 2.07 -19.88
CA PHE A 374 -3.01 2.87 -20.80
C PHE A 374 -2.44 2.74 -22.21
N SER A 375 -3.31 2.53 -23.20
CA SER A 375 -2.92 2.42 -24.62
C SER A 375 -2.75 3.79 -25.30
N HIS A 376 -3.28 4.85 -24.70
CA HIS A 376 -3.38 6.17 -25.31
C HIS A 376 -3.19 7.28 -24.25
N PRO A 377 -2.73 8.48 -24.64
CA PRO A 377 -2.21 8.79 -25.96
C PRO A 377 -0.82 8.14 -26.10
N VAL A 378 -0.24 8.15 -27.30
CA VAL A 378 1.15 7.71 -27.47
C VAL A 378 2.07 8.56 -26.58
N ALA A 379 2.97 7.89 -25.86
CA ALA A 379 3.88 8.56 -24.92
C ALA A 379 4.78 9.57 -25.66
N HIS A 380 4.97 10.76 -25.07
CA HIS A 380 5.80 11.80 -25.66
C HIS A 380 6.28 12.83 -24.62
N LYS A 381 7.31 13.60 -24.98
CA LYS A 381 7.91 14.64 -24.11
C LYS A 381 7.26 16.02 -24.21
N ARG A 382 6.29 16.22 -25.11
CA ARG A 382 5.73 17.55 -25.40
C ARG A 382 4.98 18.16 -24.21
N THR A 383 4.39 17.31 -23.38
CA THR A 383 3.68 17.69 -22.15
C THR A 383 4.23 16.86 -20.99
N VAL A 384 3.99 17.32 -19.77
CA VAL A 384 4.34 16.55 -18.58
C VAL A 384 3.32 15.45 -18.37
N HIS A 385 2.04 15.79 -18.48
CA HIS A 385 0.89 14.91 -18.30
C HIS A 385 0.17 14.68 -19.63
N PRO A 386 -0.47 13.54 -19.84
CA PRO A 386 -1.38 13.35 -20.97
C PRO A 386 -2.57 14.33 -20.91
N TYR A 387 -3.02 14.79 -22.07
CA TYR A 387 -4.21 15.66 -22.25
C TYR A 387 -4.17 17.03 -21.57
N GLU A 388 -3.00 17.67 -21.45
CA GLU A 388 -2.88 19.01 -20.85
C GLU A 388 -3.67 20.09 -21.62
N GLU A 389 -3.69 20.03 -22.96
CA GLU A 389 -4.45 20.98 -23.79
C GLU A 389 -5.97 20.81 -23.62
N ASP A 390 -6.45 19.57 -23.54
CA ASP A 390 -7.86 19.27 -23.28
C ASP A 390 -8.26 19.72 -21.87
N ALA A 391 -7.41 19.46 -20.87
CA ALA A 391 -7.62 19.96 -19.51
C ALA A 391 -7.74 21.49 -19.50
N LYS A 392 -6.86 22.19 -20.22
CA LYS A 392 -6.88 23.66 -20.35
C LYS A 392 -8.14 24.15 -21.06
N ALA A 393 -8.54 23.52 -22.17
CA ALA A 393 -9.76 23.86 -22.92
C ALA A 393 -11.01 23.77 -22.03
N HIS A 394 -11.02 22.83 -21.09
CA HIS A 394 -12.10 22.67 -20.11
C HIS A 394 -11.90 23.41 -18.78
N LYS A 395 -10.90 24.29 -18.68
CA LYS A 395 -10.56 25.07 -17.47
C LYS A 395 -10.29 24.20 -16.23
N LEU A 396 -9.68 23.03 -16.46
CA LEU A 396 -9.24 22.11 -15.42
C LEU A 396 -7.77 22.39 -15.07
N VAL A 397 -7.31 21.85 -13.94
CA VAL A 397 -5.87 21.81 -13.64
C VAL A 397 -5.15 20.98 -14.71
N LEU A 398 -3.95 21.39 -15.15
CA LEU A 398 -3.26 20.77 -16.28
C LEU A 398 -3.11 19.25 -16.16
N ASN A 399 -2.88 18.78 -14.93
CA ASN A 399 -2.66 17.38 -14.65
C ASN A 399 -3.92 16.58 -14.32
N HIS A 400 -5.12 17.11 -14.61
CA HIS A 400 -6.40 16.49 -14.28
C HIS A 400 -6.51 15.06 -14.82
N TRP A 401 -6.13 14.87 -16.09
CA TRP A 401 -6.17 13.58 -16.80
C TRP A 401 -4.83 12.83 -16.76
N GLY A 402 -3.93 13.16 -15.83
CA GLY A 402 -2.71 12.38 -15.65
C GLY A 402 -3.02 10.93 -15.27
N GLN A 403 -2.29 9.98 -15.86
CA GLN A 403 -2.55 8.54 -15.77
C GLN A 403 -1.81 7.91 -14.60
N ARG A 404 -2.56 7.27 -13.70
CA ARG A 404 -2.08 6.68 -12.45
C ARG A 404 -2.19 5.18 -12.45
N VAL A 405 -1.25 4.55 -11.75
CA VAL A 405 -1.37 3.20 -11.19
C VAL A 405 -1.57 3.34 -9.68
N THR A 406 -2.79 3.14 -9.20
CA THR A 406 -3.25 3.50 -7.85
C THR A 406 -3.39 2.33 -6.88
N GLY A 407 -3.34 1.10 -7.37
CA GLY A 407 -3.35 -0.11 -6.57
C GLY A 407 -2.49 -1.19 -7.22
N LEU A 408 -1.75 -1.93 -6.38
CA LEU A 408 -1.02 -3.14 -6.73
C LEU A 408 -1.28 -4.15 -5.62
N VAL A 409 -2.07 -5.18 -5.91
CA VAL A 409 -2.57 -6.14 -4.92
C VAL A 409 -2.41 -7.56 -5.46
N PRO A 410 -1.53 -8.39 -4.87
CA PRO A 410 -1.47 -9.82 -5.17
C PRO A 410 -2.78 -10.51 -4.80
N LEU A 411 -3.37 -11.26 -5.72
CA LEU A 411 -4.52 -12.13 -5.45
C LEU A 411 -4.40 -13.42 -6.26
N GLY A 412 -4.30 -14.55 -5.55
CA GLY A 412 -4.09 -15.85 -6.17
C GLY A 412 -2.80 -15.84 -7.01
N ASP A 413 -2.94 -16.15 -8.28
CA ASP A 413 -1.87 -16.20 -9.26
C ASP A 413 -1.69 -14.90 -10.07
N SER A 414 -2.38 -13.81 -9.71
CA SER A 414 -2.34 -12.51 -10.41
C SER A 414 -1.82 -11.38 -9.53
N LEU A 415 -1.33 -10.31 -10.18
CA LEU A 415 -1.09 -9.01 -9.55
C LEU A 415 -2.15 -8.04 -10.06
N MET A 416 -3.11 -7.70 -9.21
CA MET A 416 -4.18 -6.79 -9.57
C MET A 416 -3.68 -5.35 -9.59
N VAL A 417 -3.89 -4.67 -10.71
CA VAL A 417 -3.43 -3.30 -10.97
C VAL A 417 -4.63 -2.41 -11.20
N SER A 418 -4.79 -1.31 -10.44
CA SER A 418 -5.85 -0.34 -10.72
C SER A 418 -5.34 0.96 -11.31
N THR A 419 -6.17 1.58 -12.13
CA THR A 419 -5.85 2.85 -12.78
C THR A 419 -6.73 3.99 -12.32
N SER A 420 -6.22 5.21 -12.46
CA SER A 420 -6.97 6.42 -12.12
C SER A 420 -6.50 7.63 -12.91
N THR A 421 -7.37 8.63 -13.03
CA THR A 421 -6.94 10.02 -13.26
C THR A 421 -6.26 10.57 -12.01
N LYS A 422 -5.87 11.86 -11.99
CA LYS A 422 -5.30 12.50 -10.78
C LYS A 422 -6.18 12.33 -9.54
N GLY A 423 -7.50 12.26 -9.71
CA GLY A 423 -8.47 11.99 -8.65
C GLY A 423 -9.44 10.91 -9.07
N THR A 424 -10.54 10.79 -8.33
CA THR A 424 -11.65 9.90 -8.68
C THR A 424 -12.75 10.72 -9.36
N TYR A 425 -12.40 11.40 -10.46
CA TYR A 425 -13.31 12.35 -11.10
C TYR A 425 -14.36 11.63 -11.97
N PRO A 426 -15.59 12.15 -12.05
CA PRO A 426 -16.56 11.68 -13.02
C PRO A 426 -16.17 12.16 -14.43
N TRP A 427 -16.51 11.37 -15.44
CA TRP A 427 -16.53 11.85 -16.81
C TRP A 427 -17.79 12.65 -17.07
N LEU A 428 -17.66 13.79 -17.75
CA LEU A 428 -18.77 14.66 -18.12
C LEU A 428 -19.00 14.60 -19.63
N GLU A 429 -20.25 14.71 -20.07
CA GLU A 429 -20.64 14.66 -21.49
C GLU A 429 -19.88 15.66 -22.38
N LYS A 430 -19.46 16.80 -21.81
CA LYS A 430 -18.68 17.82 -22.50
C LYS A 430 -17.26 17.38 -22.88
N TYR A 431 -16.75 16.28 -22.31
CA TYR A 431 -15.43 15.75 -22.60
C TYR A 431 -15.53 14.81 -23.81
N THR A 432 -15.11 15.30 -24.97
CA THR A 432 -15.25 14.60 -26.26
C THR A 432 -13.91 14.18 -26.88
N PHE A 433 -12.79 14.39 -26.17
CA PHE A 433 -11.44 14.11 -26.66
C PHE A 433 -11.02 12.63 -26.53
N LEU A 434 -11.82 11.80 -25.85
CA LEU A 434 -11.66 10.35 -25.76
C LEU A 434 -12.92 9.64 -26.24
N THR A 435 -12.75 8.50 -26.88
CA THR A 435 -13.83 7.50 -27.05
C THR A 435 -14.19 6.88 -25.70
N ASP A 436 -15.33 6.18 -25.62
CA ASP A 436 -15.72 5.51 -24.37
C ASP A 436 -14.72 4.40 -23.99
N ASP A 437 -14.27 3.58 -24.94
CA ASP A 437 -13.27 2.53 -24.68
C ASP A 437 -11.97 3.10 -24.10
N GLN A 438 -11.48 4.19 -24.70
CA GLN A 438 -10.32 4.93 -24.23
C GLN A 438 -10.54 5.49 -22.83
N ARG A 439 -11.66 6.16 -22.59
CA ARG A 439 -12.02 6.69 -21.28
C ARG A 439 -12.07 5.59 -20.21
N ARG A 440 -12.61 4.42 -20.53
CA ARG A 440 -12.74 3.27 -19.61
C ARG A 440 -11.40 2.61 -19.26
N GLU A 441 -10.28 3.04 -19.85
CA GLU A 441 -8.97 2.70 -19.30
C GLU A 441 -8.72 3.38 -17.96
N TYR A 442 -9.33 4.54 -17.68
CA TYR A 442 -9.35 5.15 -16.35
C TYR A 442 -10.39 4.49 -15.47
N GLY A 443 -10.07 4.26 -14.18
CA GLY A 443 -11.02 3.66 -13.26
C GLY A 443 -11.15 2.15 -13.42
N SER A 444 -10.20 1.50 -14.09
CA SER A 444 -10.24 0.08 -14.41
C SER A 444 -9.28 -0.74 -13.55
N VAL A 445 -9.46 -2.06 -13.60
CA VAL A 445 -8.59 -3.05 -12.95
C VAL A 445 -8.05 -3.99 -14.02
N LEU A 446 -6.76 -4.31 -13.92
CA LEU A 446 -6.05 -5.30 -14.72
C LEU A 446 -5.50 -6.39 -13.80
N ASN A 447 -5.24 -7.59 -14.31
CA ASN A 447 -4.67 -8.71 -13.55
C ASN A 447 -3.40 -9.31 -14.16
#